data_AF-A0A8A1MN86-F1
#
_entry.id   AF-A0A8A1MN86-F1
#
_cell.length_a   1.000
_cell.length_b   1.000
_cell.length_c   1.000
_cell.angle_alpha   90.00
_cell.angle_beta   90.00
_cell.angle_gamma   90.00
#
_symmetry.space_group_name_H-M   'P 1'
#
loop_
_entity.id
_entity.type
_entity.pdbx_description
1 polymer ?
#
loop_
_entity_poly.entity_id
_entity_poly.type
_entity_poly.pdbx_seq_one_letter_code
_entity_poly.pdbx_strand_id
1 'polypeptide(L)'
;MAAQVTPSKQAASSLENLKMNDSPAKKLNFEPTGKENAPIPVPLVLDPELLKKTETSARKPEEGEKKALTGVKALEADEPLLQENPNRFVLFPLKYHEIWQMYKKAEASFWTAEEIDLSKDLHDWNNRLNDDERYFISHVLAFFAASDGIVNENLVERFSGEVQVPEARCFYGFQIMMENIHSETYSLLIDTYIKEPKQRTYLFDAIETIPCIRKKADWAIRWIEDKDSTFAQRLVAFAAVEGIFFSGSFASIFW
;
A
#
# COMPACT_ATOMS: atom_id res chain seq x y z
N MET A 1 33.15 -24.04 -22.89
CA MET A 1 32.65 -23.61 -21.56
C MET A 1 31.16 -23.37 -21.70
N ALA A 2 30.33 -24.21 -21.10
CA ALA A 2 28.88 -24.01 -21.12
C ALA A 2 28.54 -22.84 -20.19
N ALA A 3 27.90 -21.80 -20.73
CA ALA A 3 27.47 -20.65 -19.94
C ALA A 3 26.42 -21.12 -18.92
N GLN A 4 26.69 -20.94 -17.62
CA GLN A 4 25.70 -21.19 -16.58
C GLN A 4 24.53 -20.24 -16.76
N VAL A 5 23.34 -20.82 -16.91
CA VAL A 5 22.08 -20.09 -17.01
C VAL A 5 21.79 -19.46 -15.65
N THR A 6 21.49 -18.16 -15.63
CA THR A 6 21.17 -17.46 -14.39
C THR A 6 19.86 -17.98 -13.78
N PRO A 7 19.69 -17.93 -12.45
CA PRO A 7 18.46 -18.36 -11.79
C PRO A 7 17.20 -17.70 -12.35
N SER A 8 17.31 -16.42 -12.74
CA SER A 8 16.26 -15.65 -13.40
C SER A 8 15.85 -16.23 -14.77
N LYS A 9 16.81 -16.70 -15.57
CA LYS A 9 16.53 -17.35 -16.86
C LYS A 9 15.95 -18.76 -16.68
N GLN A 10 16.31 -19.47 -15.61
CA GLN A 10 15.70 -20.76 -15.27
C GLN A 10 14.24 -20.61 -14.81
N ALA A 11 13.93 -19.56 -14.04
CA ALA A 11 12.55 -19.25 -13.65
C ALA A 11 11.69 -18.87 -14.87
N ALA A 12 12.22 -18.02 -15.76
CA ALA A 12 11.55 -17.63 -17.00
C ALA A 12 11.25 -18.82 -17.92
N SER A 13 12.22 -19.73 -18.11
CA SER A 13 12.03 -20.94 -18.93
C SER A 13 11.05 -21.96 -18.32
N SER A 14 10.87 -21.90 -17.00
CA SER A 14 9.91 -22.76 -16.30
C SER A 14 8.47 -22.26 -16.51
N LEU A 15 8.30 -20.95 -16.68
CA LEU A 15 7.00 -20.31 -16.97
C LEU A 15 6.60 -20.44 -18.46
N GLU A 16 7.56 -20.46 -19.40
CA GLU A 16 7.28 -20.70 -20.83
C GLU A 16 6.61 -22.05 -21.12
N ASN A 17 6.78 -23.03 -20.21
CA ASN A 17 6.17 -24.37 -20.34
C ASN A 17 4.81 -24.50 -19.65
N LEU A 18 4.31 -23.42 -19.02
CA LEU A 18 3.07 -23.43 -18.27
C LEU A 18 1.88 -23.28 -19.24
N LYS A 19 1.39 -24.41 -19.75
CA LYS A 19 0.16 -24.45 -20.55
C LYS A 19 -1.06 -24.53 -19.64
N MET A 20 -1.67 -23.38 -19.36
CA MET A 20 -3.04 -23.33 -18.80
C MET A 20 -4.03 -23.59 -19.95
N ASN A 21 -4.34 -24.86 -20.18
CA ASN A 21 -5.51 -25.22 -21.00
C ASN A 21 -6.77 -24.92 -20.18
N ASP A 22 -7.35 -23.72 -20.32
CA ASP A 22 -8.82 -23.48 -20.37
C ASP A 22 -9.16 -21.97 -20.30
N SER A 23 -9.45 -21.39 -21.47
CA SER A 23 -10.06 -20.06 -21.70
C SER A 23 -11.59 -20.10 -21.35
N PRO A 24 -12.30 -18.97 -21.13
CA PRO A 24 -13.41 -18.87 -20.19
C PRO A 24 -14.74 -19.35 -20.78
N ALA A 25 -15.00 -20.65 -20.66
CA ALA A 25 -16.37 -21.20 -20.69
C ALA A 25 -16.65 -22.19 -19.55
N LYS A 26 -15.72 -22.34 -18.61
CA LYS A 26 -15.91 -23.15 -17.40
C LYS A 26 -15.70 -22.28 -16.17
N LYS A 27 -16.57 -22.49 -15.17
CA LYS A 27 -16.50 -21.88 -13.84
C LYS A 27 -15.05 -21.94 -13.35
N LEU A 28 -14.47 -20.79 -13.04
CA LEU A 28 -13.14 -20.68 -12.42
C LEU A 28 -13.10 -21.59 -11.19
N ASN A 29 -12.23 -22.60 -11.24
CA ASN A 29 -12.05 -23.54 -10.14
C ASN A 29 -11.02 -22.96 -9.16
N PHE A 30 -11.46 -22.54 -7.99
CA PHE A 30 -10.59 -22.03 -6.93
C PHE A 30 -9.98 -23.14 -6.06
N GLU A 31 -10.28 -24.41 -6.34
CA GLU A 31 -9.72 -25.54 -5.61
C GLU A 31 -8.19 -25.60 -5.75
N PRO A 32 -7.49 -26.08 -4.70
CA PRO A 32 -6.03 -26.12 -4.67
C PRO A 32 -5.41 -27.08 -5.69
N THR A 33 -6.22 -27.90 -6.36
CA THR A 33 -5.78 -28.82 -7.41
C THR A 33 -5.23 -28.07 -8.62
N GLY A 34 -3.91 -28.16 -8.84
CA GLY A 34 -3.20 -27.56 -9.98
C GLY A 34 -2.48 -26.24 -9.68
N LYS A 35 -2.58 -25.71 -8.45
CA LYS A 35 -1.74 -24.59 -8.01
C LYS A 35 -0.37 -25.13 -7.58
N GLU A 36 0.68 -24.83 -8.33
CA GLU A 36 2.06 -25.19 -7.97
C GLU A 36 2.46 -24.59 -6.59
N ASN A 37 1.84 -23.45 -6.24
CA ASN A 37 1.96 -22.79 -4.94
C ASN A 37 0.75 -23.11 -4.04
N ALA A 38 0.50 -24.38 -3.75
CA ALA A 38 -0.42 -24.73 -2.68
C ALA A 38 0.10 -24.12 -1.36
N PRO A 39 -0.74 -23.46 -0.55
CA PRO A 39 -0.29 -22.93 0.73
C PRO A 39 0.21 -24.11 1.56
N ILE A 40 1.53 -24.14 1.79
CA ILE A 40 2.11 -25.02 2.80
C ILE A 40 1.42 -24.58 4.10
N PRO A 41 0.77 -25.48 4.85
CA PRO A 41 0.25 -25.16 6.16
C PRO A 41 1.44 -25.02 7.11
N VAL A 42 2.22 -23.95 6.94
CA VAL A 42 3.14 -23.49 7.97
C VAL A 42 2.23 -22.83 8.99
N PRO A 43 2.11 -23.36 10.21
CA PRO A 43 1.47 -22.60 11.27
C PRO A 43 2.29 -21.32 11.40
N LEU A 44 1.68 -20.16 11.18
CA LEU A 44 2.19 -18.92 11.72
C LEU A 44 2.16 -19.09 13.24
N VAL A 45 3.20 -19.69 13.80
CA VAL A 45 3.48 -19.64 15.22
C VAL A 45 3.90 -18.21 15.48
N LEU A 46 2.91 -17.33 15.63
CA LEU A 46 3.08 -16.08 16.37
C LEU A 46 3.46 -16.52 17.78
N ASP A 47 4.75 -16.45 18.09
CA ASP A 47 5.27 -16.76 19.42
C ASP A 47 4.60 -15.82 20.44
N PRO A 48 3.74 -16.32 21.34
CA PRO A 48 3.04 -15.50 22.31
C PRO A 48 3.98 -14.83 23.33
N GLU A 49 5.25 -15.26 23.42
CA GLU A 49 6.23 -14.65 24.31
C GLU A 49 6.81 -13.33 23.78
N LEU A 50 6.79 -13.11 22.45
CA LEU A 50 7.28 -11.86 21.84
C LEU A 50 6.35 -10.67 22.11
N LEU A 51 5.10 -10.91 22.50
CA LEU A 51 4.12 -9.90 22.91
C LEU A 51 4.14 -9.59 24.43
N LYS A 52 4.94 -10.33 25.23
CA LYS A 52 4.91 -10.23 26.71
C LYS A 52 6.13 -9.56 27.35
N LYS A 53 7.14 -9.15 26.59
CA LYS A 53 8.34 -8.49 27.14
C LYS A 53 8.40 -7.01 26.80
N THR A 54 7.41 -6.27 27.27
CA THR A 54 7.48 -4.80 27.33
C THR A 54 6.72 -4.29 28.54
N GLU A 55 7.13 -4.72 29.73
CA GLU A 55 6.78 -4.06 30.99
C GLU A 55 8.08 -3.65 31.70
N THR A 56 8.39 -2.36 31.62
CA THR A 56 8.39 -1.37 32.71
C THR A 56 9.78 -1.02 33.27
N SER A 57 10.22 0.19 32.97
CA SER A 57 11.06 0.99 33.87
C SER A 57 10.46 2.38 33.92
N ALA A 58 9.49 2.57 34.82
CA ALA A 58 8.84 3.85 35.06
C ALA A 58 9.84 4.84 35.67
N ARG A 59 10.15 5.93 34.94
CA ARG A 59 10.72 7.15 35.55
C ARG A 59 9.57 8.04 36.04
N LYS A 60 9.75 8.64 37.22
CA LYS A 60 8.78 9.55 37.84
C LYS A 60 8.58 10.81 36.96
N PRO A 61 7.37 11.40 36.91
CA PRO A 61 7.11 12.61 36.15
C PRO A 61 7.66 13.83 36.89
N GLU A 62 8.38 14.69 36.16
CA GLU A 62 8.56 16.09 36.53
C GLU A 62 7.39 16.91 35.96
N GLU A 63 6.90 17.85 36.77
CA GLU A 63 5.64 18.58 36.57
C GLU A 63 5.69 19.57 35.40
N GLY A 64 4.71 19.43 34.52
CA GLY A 64 4.31 20.41 33.51
C GLY A 64 3.17 19.82 32.70
N GLU A 65 1.92 20.18 33.03
CA GLU A 65 0.73 19.69 32.32
C GLU A 65 0.79 20.07 30.83
N LYS A 66 1.23 19.13 30.00
CA LYS A 66 1.10 19.20 28.54
C LYS A 66 -0.26 18.62 28.17
N LYS A 67 -1.14 19.42 27.56
CA LYS A 67 -2.40 18.93 27.01
C LYS A 67 -2.09 17.99 25.85
N ALA A 68 -2.37 16.70 26.03
CA ALA A 68 -2.36 15.73 24.96
C ALA A 68 -3.59 15.96 24.06
N LEU A 69 -3.42 15.82 22.75
CA LEU A 69 -4.54 15.81 21.80
C LEU A 69 -5.52 14.70 22.16
N THR A 70 -6.81 14.96 21.90
CA THR A 70 -7.86 13.94 22.02
C THR A 70 -7.54 12.74 21.13
N GLY A 71 -7.19 11.61 21.73
CA GLY A 71 -6.85 10.36 21.03
C GLY A 71 -5.40 9.89 21.19
N VAL A 72 -4.50 10.73 21.71
CA VAL A 72 -3.10 10.34 22.01
C VAL A 72 -3.06 9.67 23.38
N LYS A 73 -2.43 8.49 23.47
CA LYS A 73 -2.36 7.75 24.73
C LYS A 73 -1.42 8.45 25.71
N ALA A 74 -1.63 8.28 27.01
CA ALA A 74 -0.79 8.89 28.04
C ALA A 74 0.70 8.54 27.90
N LEU A 75 1.01 7.35 27.39
CA LEU A 75 2.38 6.89 27.10
C LEU A 75 3.05 7.67 25.95
N GLU A 76 2.27 8.32 25.11
CA GLU A 76 2.72 9.05 23.91
C GLU A 76 2.63 10.57 24.09
N ALA A 77 2.14 11.05 25.25
CA ALA A 77 1.99 12.47 25.53
C ALA A 77 3.32 13.22 25.49
N ASP A 78 4.43 12.51 25.75
CA ASP A 78 5.77 13.07 25.70
C ASP A 78 6.37 13.11 24.29
N GLU A 79 5.73 12.48 23.29
CA GLU A 79 6.25 12.40 21.92
C GLU A 79 6.23 13.78 21.21
N PRO A 80 7.40 14.33 20.82
CA PRO A 80 7.47 15.68 20.25
C PRO A 80 6.69 15.86 18.95
N LEU A 81 6.47 14.77 18.19
CA LEU A 81 5.71 14.81 16.94
C LEU A 81 4.21 14.98 17.15
N LEU A 82 3.70 14.57 18.31
CA LEU A 82 2.27 14.52 18.66
C LEU A 82 1.84 15.63 19.62
N GLN A 83 2.80 16.36 20.19
CA GLN A 83 2.51 17.47 21.11
C GLN A 83 1.94 18.68 20.37
N GLU A 84 0.86 19.26 20.92
CA GLU A 84 0.31 20.51 20.42
C GLU A 84 1.37 21.61 20.38
N ASN A 85 1.39 22.36 19.28
CA ASN A 85 2.31 23.47 19.11
C ASN A 85 1.54 24.75 18.73
N PRO A 86 0.80 25.34 19.69
CA PRO A 86 -0.10 26.47 19.42
C PRO A 86 0.63 27.74 18.95
N ASN A 87 1.96 27.79 19.08
CA ASN A 87 2.75 28.97 18.73
C ASN A 87 3.45 28.85 17.36
N ARG A 88 3.23 27.76 16.62
CA ARG A 88 3.94 27.48 15.36
C ARG A 88 3.00 27.35 14.17
N PHE A 89 2.30 28.45 13.87
CA PHE A 89 1.54 28.62 12.62
C PHE A 89 2.42 29.02 11.43
N VAL A 90 3.67 29.41 11.70
CA VAL A 90 4.66 29.75 10.66
C VAL A 90 5.65 28.61 10.48
N LEU A 91 5.95 28.30 9.22
CA LEU A 91 6.84 27.20 8.86
C LEU A 91 8.29 27.46 9.30
N PHE A 92 8.74 28.71 9.14
CA PHE A 92 10.10 29.13 9.50
C PHE A 92 10.16 29.68 10.94
N PRO A 93 11.26 29.46 11.66
CA PRO A 93 12.44 28.67 11.28
C PRO A 93 12.17 27.15 11.28
N LEU A 94 12.85 26.42 10.40
CA LEU A 94 12.77 24.96 10.32
C LEU A 94 13.42 24.33 11.56
N LYS A 95 12.74 23.34 12.15
CA LYS A 95 13.25 22.55 13.28
C LYS A 95 13.70 21.16 12.81
N TYR A 96 12.88 20.51 11.98
CA TYR A 96 13.14 19.15 11.51
C TYR A 96 13.60 19.16 10.06
N HIS A 97 14.90 19.37 9.86
CA HIS A 97 15.50 19.50 8.54
C HIS A 97 15.43 18.22 7.72
N GLU A 98 15.53 17.05 8.35
CA GLU A 98 15.45 15.74 7.67
C GLU A 98 14.06 15.50 7.07
N ILE A 99 13.00 15.78 7.85
CA ILE A 99 11.60 15.69 7.38
C ILE A 99 11.37 16.68 6.23
N TRP A 100 11.85 17.91 6.39
CA TRP A 100 11.73 18.93 5.35
C TRP A 100 12.45 18.54 4.05
N GLN A 101 13.63 17.93 4.15
CA GLN A 101 14.36 17.40 2.99
C GLN A 101 13.59 16.31 2.28
N MET A 102 12.94 15.40 3.03
CA MET A 102 12.07 14.38 2.43
C MET A 102 10.87 15.01 1.72
N TYR A 103 10.26 16.04 2.30
CA TYR A 103 9.19 16.79 1.64
C TYR A 103 9.67 17.44 0.35
N LYS A 104 10.81 18.13 0.36
CA LYS A 104 11.38 18.72 -0.85
C LYS A 104 11.75 17.69 -1.91
N LYS A 105 12.19 16.51 -1.50
CA LYS A 105 12.44 15.39 -2.42
C LYS A 105 11.15 14.89 -3.06
N ALA A 106 10.08 14.74 -2.29
CA ALA A 106 8.76 14.36 -2.79
C ALA A 106 8.19 15.44 -3.72
N GLU A 107 8.22 16.70 -3.32
CA GLU A 107 7.76 17.85 -4.11
C GLU A 107 8.48 17.95 -5.46
N ALA A 108 9.80 17.71 -5.49
CA ALA A 108 10.58 17.69 -6.71
C ALA A 108 10.27 16.50 -7.64
N SER A 109 9.47 15.55 -7.18
CA SER A 109 9.05 14.35 -7.92
C SER A 109 7.58 14.42 -8.35
N PHE A 110 6.97 15.62 -8.35
CA PHE A 110 5.62 15.83 -8.85
C PHE A 110 5.47 15.37 -10.31
N TRP A 111 4.34 14.74 -10.61
CA TRP A 111 3.94 14.32 -11.95
C TRP A 111 2.41 14.33 -12.04
N THR A 112 1.85 14.39 -13.26
CA THR A 112 0.39 14.27 -13.48
C THR A 112 0.03 13.08 -14.36
N ALA A 113 -1.21 12.59 -14.26
CA ALA A 113 -1.68 11.43 -15.01
C ALA A 113 -1.59 11.63 -16.54
N GLU A 114 -1.71 12.88 -17.01
CA GLU A 114 -1.60 13.24 -18.43
C GLU A 114 -0.19 13.09 -19.01
N GLU A 115 0.84 12.95 -18.18
CA GLU A 115 2.21 12.69 -18.64
C GLU A 115 2.38 11.23 -19.14
N ILE A 116 1.40 10.35 -18.88
CA ILE A 116 1.44 8.94 -19.25
C ILE A 116 0.85 8.74 -20.65
N ASP A 117 1.70 8.35 -21.62
CA ASP A 117 1.29 8.02 -22.99
C ASP A 117 0.81 6.56 -23.10
N LEU A 118 -0.52 6.36 -23.20
CA LEU A 118 -1.16 5.05 -23.35
C LEU A 118 -1.46 4.67 -24.81
N SER A 119 -0.95 5.43 -25.79
CA SER A 119 -1.34 5.26 -27.20
C SER A 119 -0.96 3.90 -27.80
N LYS A 120 0.13 3.30 -27.32
CA LYS A 120 0.64 2.01 -27.79
C LYS A 120 0.14 0.83 -26.94
N ASP A 121 -0.23 1.09 -25.69
CA ASP A 121 -0.58 0.07 -24.72
C ASP A 121 -1.79 -0.76 -25.15
N LEU A 122 -2.78 -0.14 -25.79
CA LEU A 122 -3.93 -0.85 -26.35
C LEU A 122 -3.54 -1.87 -27.43
N HIS A 123 -2.48 -1.60 -28.20
CA HIS A 123 -1.99 -2.58 -29.17
C HIS A 123 -1.38 -3.79 -28.46
N ASP A 124 -0.53 -3.54 -27.47
CA ASP A 124 0.17 -4.59 -26.72
C ASP A 124 -0.83 -5.44 -25.91
N TRP A 125 -1.80 -4.80 -25.26
CA TRP A 125 -2.87 -5.45 -24.51
C TRP A 125 -3.64 -6.46 -25.34
N ASN A 126 -4.00 -6.10 -26.58
CA ASN A 126 -4.84 -6.95 -27.44
C ASN A 126 -4.04 -7.95 -28.28
N ASN A 127 -2.81 -7.62 -28.68
CA ASN A 127 -2.09 -8.38 -29.71
C ASN A 127 -0.82 -9.07 -29.21
N ARG A 128 -0.26 -8.66 -28.07
CA ARG A 128 0.99 -9.23 -27.54
C ARG A 128 0.77 -10.02 -26.26
N LEU A 129 -0.14 -9.56 -25.40
CA LEU A 129 -0.48 -10.27 -24.18
C LEU A 129 -1.40 -11.47 -24.45
N ASN A 130 -1.22 -12.53 -23.69
CA ASN A 130 -2.15 -13.65 -23.63
C ASN A 130 -3.27 -13.40 -22.59
N ASP A 131 -4.25 -14.31 -22.54
CA ASP A 131 -5.40 -14.19 -21.62
C ASP A 131 -4.97 -14.19 -20.14
N ASP A 132 -3.96 -14.98 -19.77
CA ASP A 132 -3.48 -15.10 -18.39
C ASP A 132 -2.74 -13.85 -17.94
N GLU A 133 -1.93 -13.24 -18.81
CA GLU A 133 -1.24 -11.98 -18.56
C GLU A 133 -2.24 -10.83 -18.38
N ARG A 134 -3.25 -10.74 -19.26
CA ARG A 134 -4.35 -9.78 -19.11
C ARG A 134 -5.13 -10.00 -17.82
N TYR A 135 -5.43 -11.26 -17.50
CA TYR A 135 -6.10 -11.60 -16.25
C TYR A 135 -5.27 -11.16 -15.03
N PHE A 136 -3.98 -11.45 -15.02
CA PHE A 136 -3.07 -11.06 -13.96
C PHE A 136 -2.98 -9.53 -13.79
N ILE A 137 -2.68 -8.80 -14.86
CA ILE A 137 -2.52 -7.34 -14.83
C ILE A 137 -3.84 -6.66 -14.42
N SER A 138 -4.99 -7.11 -14.95
CA SER A 138 -6.29 -6.52 -14.59
C SER A 138 -6.60 -6.67 -13.09
N HIS A 139 -6.24 -7.79 -12.46
CA HIS A 139 -6.45 -8.00 -11.03
C HIS A 139 -5.45 -7.20 -10.18
N VAL A 140 -4.22 -6.98 -10.68
CA VAL A 140 -3.24 -6.10 -10.03
C VAL A 140 -3.71 -4.65 -10.06
N LEU A 141 -4.21 -4.16 -11.20
CA LEU A 141 -4.77 -2.81 -11.31
C LEU A 141 -5.99 -2.62 -10.41
N ALA A 142 -6.87 -3.61 -10.35
CA ALA A 142 -8.03 -3.59 -9.45
C ALA A 142 -7.63 -3.51 -7.97
N PHE A 143 -6.56 -4.22 -7.58
CA PHE A 143 -6.00 -4.12 -6.23
C PHE A 143 -5.48 -2.71 -5.93
N PHE A 144 -4.75 -2.08 -6.85
CA PHE A 144 -4.25 -0.72 -6.67
C PHE A 144 -5.39 0.30 -6.53
N ALA A 145 -6.31 0.30 -7.50
CA ALA A 145 -7.42 1.25 -7.52
C ALA A 145 -8.27 1.23 -6.23
N ALA A 146 -8.47 0.04 -5.65
CA ALA A 146 -9.22 -0.10 -4.42
C ALA A 146 -8.40 0.23 -3.15
N SER A 147 -7.08 0.00 -3.18
CA SER A 147 -6.22 0.19 -2.00
C SER A 147 -5.85 1.66 -1.76
N ASP A 148 -5.67 2.45 -2.82
CA ASP A 148 -5.29 3.87 -2.68
C ASP A 148 -6.35 4.67 -1.92
N GLY A 149 -7.64 4.33 -2.09
CA GLY A 149 -8.71 4.94 -1.30
C GLY A 149 -8.57 4.70 0.20
N ILE A 150 -8.23 3.47 0.60
CA ILE A 150 -8.05 3.07 2.00
C ILE A 150 -6.82 3.78 2.61
N VAL A 151 -5.73 3.86 1.85
CA VAL A 151 -4.51 4.56 2.26
C VAL A 151 -4.79 6.03 2.51
N ASN A 152 -5.51 6.67 1.59
CA ASN A 152 -5.83 8.09 1.65
C ASN A 152 -6.71 8.43 2.88
N GLU A 153 -7.73 7.61 3.16
CA GLU A 153 -8.59 7.78 4.34
C GLU A 153 -7.76 7.78 5.63
N ASN A 154 -6.80 6.86 5.76
CA ASN A 154 -5.91 6.84 6.92
C ASN A 154 -4.98 8.07 7.00
N LEU A 155 -4.36 8.45 5.88
CA LEU A 155 -3.43 9.59 5.86
C LEU A 155 -4.12 10.88 6.28
N VAL A 156 -5.34 11.10 5.78
CA VAL A 156 -6.15 12.30 6.06
C VAL A 156 -6.71 12.25 7.49
N GLU A 157 -7.43 11.20 7.85
CA GLU A 157 -8.19 11.16 9.11
C GLU A 157 -7.32 10.93 10.34
N ARG A 158 -6.19 10.21 10.19
CA ARG A 158 -5.34 9.82 11.32
C ARG A 158 -4.02 10.55 11.32
N PHE A 159 -3.09 10.20 10.42
CA PHE A 159 -1.70 10.66 10.57
C PHE A 159 -1.53 12.17 10.42
N SER A 160 -2.22 12.80 9.46
CA SER A 160 -2.17 14.26 9.28
C SER A 160 -2.82 15.02 10.45
N GLY A 161 -3.87 14.43 11.06
CA GLY A 161 -4.54 14.97 12.24
C GLY A 161 -3.72 14.85 13.52
N GLU A 162 -3.06 13.70 13.73
CA GLU A 162 -2.28 13.38 14.93
C GLU A 162 -0.94 14.12 14.96
N VAL A 163 -0.21 14.19 13.83
CA VAL A 163 1.10 14.83 13.77
C VAL A 163 0.96 16.35 13.77
N GLN A 164 1.64 17.01 14.71
CA GLN A 164 1.55 18.47 14.93
C GLN A 164 2.69 19.26 14.28
N VAL A 165 3.72 18.58 13.80
CA VAL A 165 4.91 19.21 13.22
C VAL A 165 4.60 19.70 11.80
N PRO A 166 4.77 21.00 11.48
CA PRO A 166 4.41 21.55 10.18
C PRO A 166 5.23 20.95 9.03
N GLU A 167 6.52 20.63 9.22
CA GLU A 167 7.33 19.98 8.19
C GLU A 167 6.75 18.62 7.77
N ALA A 168 6.25 17.83 8.74
CA ALA A 168 5.63 16.54 8.48
C ALA A 168 4.23 16.69 7.87
N ARG A 169 3.46 17.70 8.30
CA ARG A 169 2.17 18.02 7.66
C ARG A 169 2.32 18.44 6.20
N CYS A 170 3.37 19.17 5.85
CA CYS A 170 3.69 19.46 4.45
C CYS A 170 3.98 18.17 3.66
N PHE A 171 4.74 17.24 4.24
CA PHE A 171 5.00 15.93 3.63
C PHE A 171 3.70 15.16 3.40
N TYR A 172 2.88 14.97 4.44
CA TYR A 172 1.62 14.23 4.32
C TYR A 172 0.63 14.91 3.38
N GLY A 173 0.53 16.24 3.39
CA GLY A 173 -0.31 16.97 2.45
C GLY A 173 0.08 16.72 0.99
N PHE A 174 1.39 16.65 0.70
CA PHE A 174 1.88 16.30 -0.62
C PHE A 174 1.65 14.81 -0.94
N GLN A 175 1.85 13.92 0.03
CA GLN A 175 1.56 12.48 -0.14
C GLN A 175 0.09 12.25 -0.49
N ILE A 176 -0.86 12.85 0.25
CA ILE A 176 -2.30 12.78 -0.01
C ILE A 176 -2.63 13.25 -1.43
N MET A 177 -2.03 14.36 -1.86
CA MET A 177 -2.21 14.85 -3.22
C MET A 177 -1.70 13.87 -4.27
N MET A 178 -0.53 13.25 -4.06
CA MET A 178 0.01 12.25 -4.98
C MET A 178 -0.81 10.96 -4.99
N GLU A 179 -1.34 10.51 -3.85
CA GLU A 179 -2.24 9.35 -3.81
C GLU A 179 -3.53 9.58 -4.61
N ASN A 180 -4.04 10.82 -4.68
CA ASN A 180 -5.16 11.15 -5.57
C ASN A 180 -4.77 10.95 -7.05
N ILE A 181 -3.55 11.36 -7.43
CA ILE A 181 -3.03 11.19 -8.79
C ILE A 181 -2.79 9.70 -9.10
N HIS A 182 -2.33 8.91 -8.13
CA HIS A 182 -2.24 7.44 -8.24
C HIS A 182 -3.61 6.83 -8.51
N SER A 183 -4.61 7.19 -7.71
CA SER A 183 -5.99 6.70 -7.84
C SER A 183 -6.59 7.04 -9.21
N GLU A 184 -6.37 8.26 -9.71
CA GLU A 184 -6.74 8.68 -11.05
C GLU A 184 -6.04 7.82 -12.12
N THR A 185 -4.73 7.64 -11.99
CA THR A 185 -3.90 6.88 -12.94
C THR A 185 -4.38 5.44 -13.05
N TYR A 186 -4.58 4.72 -11.94
CA TYR A 186 -5.06 3.34 -11.99
C TYR A 186 -6.48 3.24 -12.55
N SER A 187 -7.35 4.21 -12.24
CA SER A 187 -8.69 4.26 -12.82
C SER A 187 -8.65 4.47 -14.33
N LEU A 188 -7.77 5.35 -14.83
CA LEU A 188 -7.55 5.58 -16.26
C LEU A 188 -7.00 4.34 -16.97
N LEU A 189 -6.07 3.61 -16.34
CA LEU A 189 -5.52 2.35 -16.88
C LEU A 189 -6.62 1.29 -16.99
N ILE A 190 -7.45 1.11 -15.95
CA ILE A 190 -8.59 0.19 -15.99
C ILE A 190 -9.58 0.58 -17.08
N ASP A 191 -9.93 1.87 -17.19
CA ASP A 191 -10.87 2.37 -18.21
C ASP A 191 -10.34 2.14 -19.63
N THR A 192 -9.04 2.32 -19.83
CA THR A 192 -8.37 2.16 -21.11
C THR A 192 -8.34 0.69 -21.54
N TYR A 193 -7.92 -0.22 -20.65
CA TYR A 193 -7.70 -1.62 -21.00
C TYR A 193 -8.98 -2.47 -20.94
N ILE A 194 -9.92 -2.16 -20.04
CA ILE A 194 -11.10 -2.97 -19.76
C ILE A 194 -12.35 -2.35 -20.37
N LYS A 195 -12.59 -2.68 -21.65
CA LYS A 195 -13.73 -2.11 -22.41
C LYS A 195 -15.09 -2.60 -21.93
N GLU A 196 -15.20 -3.85 -21.50
CA GLU A 196 -16.47 -4.45 -21.06
C GLU A 196 -16.93 -3.80 -19.73
N PRO A 197 -18.06 -3.06 -19.72
CA PRO A 197 -18.52 -2.35 -18.53
C PRO A 197 -18.74 -3.26 -17.33
N LYS A 198 -19.26 -4.48 -17.54
CA LYS A 198 -19.49 -5.43 -16.45
C LYS A 198 -18.19 -5.88 -15.78
N GLN A 199 -17.15 -6.11 -16.58
CA GLN A 199 -15.84 -6.51 -16.06
C GLN A 199 -15.19 -5.35 -15.30
N ARG A 200 -15.30 -4.13 -15.83
CA ARG A 200 -14.82 -2.93 -15.17
C ARG A 200 -15.50 -2.69 -13.82
N THR A 201 -16.82 -2.82 -13.72
CA THR A 201 -17.54 -2.77 -12.43
C THR A 201 -17.06 -3.85 -11.47
N TYR A 202 -16.90 -5.09 -11.94
CA TYR A 202 -16.37 -6.18 -11.11
C TYR A 202 -14.98 -5.88 -10.52
N LEU A 203 -14.11 -5.22 -11.30
CA LEU A 203 -12.75 -4.85 -10.89
C LEU A 203 -12.73 -3.62 -9.98
N PHE A 204 -13.62 -2.64 -10.18
CA PHE A 204 -13.74 -1.52 -9.24
C PHE A 204 -14.31 -1.96 -7.89
N ASP A 205 -15.21 -2.95 -7.88
CA ASP A 205 -15.74 -3.55 -6.65
C ASP A 205 -14.82 -4.66 -6.09
N ALA A 206 -13.51 -4.64 -6.41
CA ALA A 206 -12.56 -5.71 -6.10
C ALA A 206 -12.47 -6.08 -4.62
N ILE A 207 -12.68 -5.14 -3.70
CA ILE A 207 -12.73 -5.42 -2.26
C ILE A 207 -13.87 -6.39 -1.93
N GLU A 208 -15.01 -6.27 -2.62
CA GLU A 208 -16.16 -7.14 -2.40
C GLU A 208 -16.11 -8.41 -3.25
N THR A 209 -15.50 -8.34 -4.42
CA THR A 209 -15.58 -9.41 -5.41
C THR A 209 -14.38 -10.37 -5.40
N ILE A 210 -13.22 -9.93 -4.89
CA ILE A 210 -11.96 -10.69 -4.94
C ILE A 210 -11.44 -10.98 -3.52
N PRO A 211 -11.50 -12.24 -3.03
CA PRO A 211 -11.19 -12.57 -1.64
C PRO A 211 -9.77 -12.24 -1.18
N CYS A 212 -8.76 -12.29 -2.05
CA CYS A 212 -7.39 -11.94 -1.66
C CYS A 212 -7.20 -10.42 -1.48
N ILE A 213 -7.93 -9.61 -2.25
CA ILE A 213 -7.95 -8.16 -2.11
C ILE A 213 -8.71 -7.78 -0.85
N ARG A 214 -9.89 -8.38 -0.61
CA ARG A 214 -10.66 -8.20 0.63
C ARG A 214 -9.79 -8.41 1.88
N LYS A 215 -9.07 -9.53 1.96
CA LYS A 215 -8.22 -9.82 3.14
C LYS A 215 -7.15 -8.78 3.40
N LYS A 216 -6.57 -8.20 2.35
CA LYS A 216 -5.59 -7.10 2.48
C LYS A 216 -6.28 -5.81 2.94
N ALA A 217 -7.43 -5.49 2.35
CA ALA A 217 -8.25 -4.35 2.73
C ALA A 217 -8.70 -4.44 4.20
N ASP A 218 -9.28 -5.56 4.62
CA ASP A 218 -9.71 -5.81 6.01
C ASP A 218 -8.54 -5.63 6.99
N TRP A 219 -7.34 -6.11 6.63
CA TRP A 219 -6.16 -5.95 7.47
C TRP A 219 -5.77 -4.47 7.62
N ALA A 220 -5.82 -3.69 6.53
CA ALA A 220 -5.49 -2.28 6.55
C ALA A 220 -6.55 -1.47 7.32
N ILE A 221 -7.84 -1.67 7.02
CA ILE A 221 -8.97 -1.01 7.68
C ILE A 221 -8.92 -1.22 9.20
N ARG A 222 -8.60 -2.45 9.64
CA ARG A 222 -8.43 -2.73 11.07
C ARG A 222 -7.44 -1.78 11.74
N TRP A 223 -6.32 -1.43 11.11
CA TRP A 223 -5.32 -0.51 11.69
C TRP A 223 -5.77 0.95 11.67
N ILE A 224 -6.66 1.33 10.74
CA ILE A 224 -7.27 2.65 10.68
C ILE A 224 -8.24 2.82 11.86
N GLU A 225 -9.12 1.83 12.03
CA GLU A 225 -10.17 1.83 13.06
C GLU A 225 -9.62 1.56 14.47
N ASP A 226 -8.42 1.01 14.59
CA ASP A 226 -7.81 0.63 15.86
C ASP A 226 -7.44 1.84 16.73
N LYS A 227 -8.20 2.02 17.81
CA LYS A 227 -8.01 3.05 18.84
C LYS A 227 -7.08 2.60 19.97
N ASP A 228 -6.75 1.32 20.03
CA ASP A 228 -5.93 0.71 21.07
C ASP A 228 -4.45 0.61 20.70
N SER A 229 -4.08 0.62 19.42
CA SER A 229 -2.67 0.70 19.03
C SER A 229 -2.07 2.10 19.25
N THR A 230 -0.76 2.14 19.45
CA THR A 230 0.02 3.39 19.49
C THR A 230 0.22 3.95 18.08
N PHE A 231 0.52 5.24 17.97
CA PHE A 231 0.97 5.89 16.74
C PHE A 231 2.13 5.13 16.11
N ALA A 232 3.13 4.72 16.90
CA ALA A 232 4.28 3.98 16.38
C ALA A 232 3.90 2.61 15.79
N GLN A 233 2.99 1.87 16.43
CA GLN A 233 2.49 0.60 15.90
C GLN A 233 1.73 0.80 14.59
N ARG A 234 0.84 1.82 14.54
CA ARG A 234 0.13 2.18 13.32
C ARG A 234 1.08 2.63 12.21
N LEU A 235 2.12 3.40 12.54
CA LEU A 235 3.12 3.86 11.58
C LEU A 235 3.86 2.68 10.92
N VAL A 236 4.23 1.67 11.71
CA VAL A 236 4.82 0.43 11.17
C VAL A 236 3.81 -0.34 10.30
N ALA A 237 2.56 -0.44 10.75
CA ALA A 237 1.52 -1.12 9.97
C ALA A 237 1.32 -0.45 8.60
N PHE A 238 1.27 0.88 8.55
CA PHE A 238 1.12 1.62 7.29
C PHE A 238 2.37 1.61 6.43
N ALA A 239 3.57 1.61 7.02
CA ALA A 239 4.79 1.36 6.26
C ALA A 239 4.77 -0.05 5.60
N ALA A 240 4.11 -1.04 6.22
CA ALA A 240 3.91 -2.35 5.60
C ALA A 240 2.85 -2.34 4.49
N VAL A 241 1.78 -1.54 4.61
CA VAL A 241 0.81 -1.34 3.51
C VAL A 241 1.55 -0.77 2.29
N GLU A 242 2.24 0.35 2.46
CA GLU A 242 2.94 1.06 1.39
C GLU A 242 4.11 0.25 0.80
N GLY A 243 4.97 -0.29 1.66
CA GLY A 243 6.24 -0.88 1.25
C GLY A 243 6.19 -2.39 0.97
N ILE A 244 5.29 -3.14 1.61
CA ILE A 244 5.24 -4.60 1.50
C ILE A 244 4.06 -5.06 0.67
N PHE A 245 2.85 -4.55 0.91
CA PHE A 245 1.63 -5.08 0.28
C PHE A 245 1.61 -4.87 -1.24
N PHE A 246 2.27 -3.82 -1.72
CA PHE A 246 2.40 -3.49 -3.15
C PHE A 246 3.69 -4.01 -3.81
N SER A 247 4.69 -4.39 -3.03
CA SER A 247 6.02 -4.78 -3.56
C SER A 247 5.96 -5.87 -4.63
N GLY A 248 5.16 -6.91 -4.43
CA GLY A 248 4.99 -7.99 -5.40
C GLY A 248 4.31 -7.52 -6.69
N SER A 249 3.35 -6.61 -6.59
CA SER A 249 2.67 -6.02 -7.75
C SER A 249 3.64 -5.19 -8.58
N PHE A 250 4.41 -4.28 -7.95
CA PHE A 250 5.42 -3.51 -8.65
C PHE A 250 6.46 -4.42 -9.30
N ALA A 251 7.00 -5.39 -8.57
CA ALA A 251 7.96 -6.33 -9.13
C ALA A 251 7.43 -7.08 -10.36
N SER A 252 6.14 -7.43 -10.37
CA SER A 252 5.50 -8.12 -11.50
C SER A 252 5.24 -7.24 -12.72
N ILE A 253 5.08 -5.92 -12.54
CA ILE A 253 4.90 -4.97 -13.65
C ILE A 253 6.25 -4.62 -14.30
N PHE A 254 7.33 -4.62 -13.53
CA PHE A 254 8.69 -4.42 -14.04
C PHE A 254 9.25 -5.63 -14.82
N TRP A 255 8.62 -6.80 -14.70
CA TRP A 255 8.99 -8.03 -15.40
C TRP A 255 8.61 -7.99 -16.87
#